data_AF-A0A965Z459-F1
#
_entry.id   AF-A0A965Z459-F1
#
_cell.length_a   1.000
_cell.length_b   1.000
_cell.length_c   1.000
_cell.angle_alpha   90.00
_cell.angle_beta   90.00
_cell.angle_gamma   90.00
#
_symmetry.space_group_name_H-M   'P 1'
#
loop_
_entity.id
_entity.type
_entity.pdbx_description
1 polymer ?
#
loop_
_entity_poly.entity_id
_entity_poly.type
_entity_poly.pdbx_seq_one_letter_code
_entity_poly.pdbx_strand_id
1 'polypeptide(L)'
;MRPAVYILLAGLLAASARAAAAPAPEAAYRGADRAVLEQVRGRFKAATESAAVTAELIALMDGQLPGDVAGWPAIFRAYRASLEGLVGKHSHKPWDKYVQVKAALAQFAGLVEAHPESIEIRGLRFAFYYQIPKLFDVRPLALADRAVLADLLLRREDPTVTAAYCREMAEWILQNGDPRPAERKQLAAALARPD
;
A
#
# COMPACT_ATOMS: atom_id res chain seq x y z
N MET A 1 -15.32 56.74 45.42
CA MET A 1 -14.52 55.49 45.38
C MET A 1 -15.45 54.29 45.37
N ARG A 2 -15.56 53.61 44.23
CA ARG A 2 -16.03 52.22 44.02
C ARG A 2 -15.70 51.84 42.56
N PRO A 3 -15.13 50.65 42.27
CA PRO A 3 -14.61 50.29 40.96
C PRO A 3 -15.66 49.57 40.11
N ALA A 4 -15.62 49.73 38.78
CA ALA A 4 -16.33 48.90 37.81
C ALA A 4 -15.29 48.46 36.75
N VAL A 5 -14.65 47.30 36.96
CA VAL A 5 -14.93 46.03 36.28
C VAL A 5 -14.86 46.17 34.76
N TYR A 6 -13.67 45.90 34.20
CA TYR A 6 -13.46 45.65 32.78
C TYR A 6 -13.82 44.19 32.49
N ILE A 7 -14.92 43.95 31.78
CA ILE A 7 -15.23 42.63 31.21
C ILE A 7 -14.50 42.54 29.87
N LEU A 8 -13.41 41.80 29.83
CA LEU A 8 -12.70 41.44 28.61
C LEU A 8 -13.37 40.19 28.02
N LEU A 9 -14.24 40.37 27.01
CA LEU A 9 -14.83 39.27 26.25
C LEU A 9 -13.82 38.82 25.17
N ALA A 10 -13.04 37.79 25.47
CA ALA A 10 -12.23 37.10 24.47
C ALA A 10 -13.08 35.99 23.82
N GLY A 11 -13.59 36.26 22.61
CA GLY A 11 -14.29 35.27 21.80
C GLY A 11 -13.31 34.25 21.21
N LEU A 12 -13.34 33.02 21.70
CA LEU A 12 -12.67 31.87 21.09
C LEU A 12 -13.49 31.38 19.90
N LEU A 13 -13.10 31.78 18.69
CA LEU A 13 -13.51 31.12 17.45
C LEU A 13 -12.80 29.77 17.36
N ALA A 14 -13.47 28.71 17.84
CA ALA A 14 -13.04 27.34 17.59
C ALA A 14 -13.38 26.98 16.13
N ALA A 15 -12.41 27.14 15.22
CA ALA A 15 -12.49 26.59 13.88
C ALA A 15 -12.38 25.06 13.97
N SER A 16 -13.51 24.37 13.93
CA SER A 16 -13.57 22.91 13.80
C SER A 16 -13.09 22.54 12.39
N ALA A 17 -11.81 22.19 12.26
CA ALA A 17 -11.29 21.54 11.08
C ALA A 17 -11.99 20.18 10.93
N ARG A 18 -12.95 20.11 10.01
CA ARG A 18 -13.57 18.84 9.62
C ARG A 18 -12.49 18.04 8.90
N ALA A 19 -11.95 17.02 9.57
CA ALA A 19 -11.08 16.05 8.91
C ALA A 19 -11.84 15.53 7.69
N ALA A 20 -11.33 15.81 6.49
CA ALA A 20 -11.89 15.22 5.28
C ALA A 20 -11.85 13.69 5.46
N ALA A 21 -12.98 13.03 5.25
CA ALA A 21 -13.03 11.58 5.30
C ALA A 21 -12.01 11.02 4.30
N ALA A 22 -11.28 9.98 4.72
CA ALA A 22 -10.36 9.28 3.83
C ALA A 22 -11.11 8.84 2.55
N PRO A 23 -10.44 8.87 1.38
CA PRO A 23 -11.07 8.40 0.16
C PRO A 23 -11.42 6.92 0.29
N ALA A 24 -12.58 6.53 -0.26
CA ALA A 24 -13.00 5.14 -0.33
C ALA A 24 -11.96 4.31 -1.12
N PRO A 25 -11.80 3.01 -0.81
CA PRO A 25 -10.78 2.16 -1.42
C PRO A 25 -10.83 2.14 -2.96
N GLU A 26 -12.03 2.22 -3.54
CA GLU A 26 -12.27 2.23 -4.98
C GLU A 26 -11.60 3.41 -5.70
N ALA A 27 -11.30 4.50 -4.98
CA ALA A 27 -10.58 5.64 -5.53
C ALA A 27 -9.19 5.26 -6.06
N ALA A 28 -8.55 4.23 -5.49
CA ALA A 28 -7.27 3.69 -5.99
C ALA A 28 -7.36 3.08 -7.40
N TYR A 29 -8.56 2.67 -7.80
CA TYR A 29 -8.85 1.94 -9.04
C TYR A 29 -9.50 2.81 -10.11
N ARG A 30 -9.71 4.10 -9.84
CA ARG A 30 -10.34 5.02 -10.79
C ARG A 30 -9.54 5.07 -12.09
N GLY A 31 -10.20 4.73 -13.20
CA GLY A 31 -9.59 4.68 -14.53
C GLY A 31 -8.76 3.42 -14.80
N ALA A 32 -8.73 2.44 -13.88
CA ALA A 32 -8.08 1.17 -14.13
C ALA A 32 -8.94 0.28 -15.03
N ASP A 33 -8.38 -0.16 -16.15
CA ASP A 33 -8.99 -1.21 -16.96
C ASP A 33 -9.01 -2.53 -16.16
N ARG A 34 -10.20 -3.11 -16.02
CA ARG A 34 -10.39 -4.31 -15.21
C ARG A 34 -9.67 -5.54 -15.78
N ALA A 35 -9.69 -5.72 -17.10
CA ALA A 35 -9.08 -6.87 -17.75
C ALA A 35 -7.55 -6.80 -17.65
N VAL A 36 -6.96 -5.61 -17.77
CA VAL A 36 -5.53 -5.39 -17.54
C VAL A 36 -5.18 -5.65 -16.08
N LEU A 37 -5.98 -5.15 -15.14
CA LEU A 37 -5.73 -5.36 -13.70
C LEU A 37 -5.79 -6.84 -13.31
N GLU A 38 -6.75 -7.59 -13.84
CA GLU A 38 -6.85 -9.04 -13.61
C GLU A 38 -5.64 -9.80 -14.17
N GLN A 39 -5.13 -9.41 -15.34
CA GLN A 39 -3.88 -9.96 -15.89
C GLN A 39 -2.66 -9.63 -15.01
N VAL A 40 -2.58 -8.40 -14.50
CA VAL A 40 -1.50 -7.98 -13.60
C VAL A 40 -1.53 -8.79 -12.30
N ARG A 41 -2.70 -8.87 -11.65
CA ARG A 41 -2.91 -9.67 -10.44
C ARG A 41 -2.53 -11.14 -10.65
N GLY A 42 -3.01 -11.76 -11.74
CA GLY A 42 -2.78 -13.18 -12.03
C GLY A 42 -1.31 -13.54 -12.28
N ARG A 43 -0.51 -12.61 -12.80
CA ARG A 43 0.91 -12.85 -13.13
C ARG A 43 1.88 -12.38 -12.05
N PHE A 44 1.44 -11.50 -11.14
CA PHE A 44 2.33 -10.85 -10.18
C PHE A 44 3.05 -11.85 -9.26
N LYS A 45 2.36 -12.89 -8.77
CA LYS A 45 2.98 -13.93 -7.94
C LYS A 45 4.11 -14.67 -8.67
N ALA A 46 3.94 -14.94 -9.97
CA ALA A 46 5.01 -15.55 -10.76
C ALA A 46 6.17 -14.59 -11.02
N ALA A 47 5.90 -13.28 -11.11
CA ALA A 47 6.94 -12.26 -11.24
C ALA A 47 7.88 -12.21 -10.03
N THR A 48 7.38 -12.48 -8.81
CA THR A 48 8.25 -12.48 -7.61
C THR A 48 9.37 -13.50 -7.71
N GLU A 49 9.16 -14.59 -8.46
CA GLU A 49 10.11 -15.70 -8.59
C GLU A 49 10.83 -15.74 -9.95
N SER A 50 10.47 -14.89 -10.91
CA SER A 50 11.06 -14.91 -12.25
C SER A 50 11.36 -13.53 -12.82
N ALA A 51 12.62 -13.33 -13.20
CA ALA A 51 13.09 -12.13 -13.89
C ALA A 51 12.39 -11.95 -15.25
N ALA A 52 12.20 -13.04 -16.00
CA ALA A 52 11.51 -13.01 -17.29
C ALA A 52 10.05 -12.57 -17.13
N VAL A 53 9.32 -13.16 -16.18
CA VAL A 53 7.92 -12.78 -15.92
C VAL A 53 7.82 -11.34 -15.42
N THR A 54 8.78 -10.87 -14.61
CA THR A 54 8.85 -9.47 -14.19
C THR A 54 8.97 -8.54 -15.40
N ALA A 55 9.90 -8.82 -16.32
CA ALA A 55 10.11 -8.01 -17.52
C ALA A 55 8.90 -8.04 -18.46
N GLU A 56 8.31 -9.21 -18.68
CA GLU A 56 7.09 -9.34 -19.50
C GLU A 56 5.90 -8.59 -18.89
N LEU A 57 5.76 -8.60 -17.56
CA LEU A 57 4.67 -7.91 -16.90
C LEU A 57 4.84 -6.40 -16.93
N ILE A 58 6.07 -5.90 -16.78
CA ILE A 58 6.40 -4.49 -17.00
C ILE A 58 6.04 -4.09 -18.44
N ALA A 59 6.48 -4.87 -19.45
CA ALA A 59 6.19 -4.58 -20.84
C ALA A 59 4.67 -4.60 -21.16
N LEU A 60 3.92 -5.51 -20.54
CA LEU A 60 2.46 -5.53 -20.65
C LEU A 60 1.85 -4.23 -20.09
N MET A 61 2.28 -3.80 -18.90
CA MET A 61 1.75 -2.59 -18.27
C MET A 61 2.11 -1.34 -19.08
N ASP A 62 3.39 -1.19 -19.45
CA ASP A 62 3.89 -0.07 -20.25
C ASP A 62 3.22 -0.01 -21.65
N GLY A 63 2.85 -1.16 -22.21
CA GLY A 63 2.17 -1.24 -23.52
C GLY A 63 0.66 -1.01 -23.48
N GLN A 64 0.01 -1.23 -22.34
CA GLN A 64 -1.45 -1.10 -22.18
C GLN A 64 -1.87 0.21 -21.47
N LEU A 65 -0.97 0.81 -20.68
CA LEU A 65 -1.24 2.02 -19.92
C LEU A 65 -0.56 3.22 -20.59
N PRO A 66 -1.34 4.15 -21.17
CA PRO A 66 -0.76 5.26 -21.92
C PRO A 66 -0.10 6.29 -20.99
N GLY A 67 0.93 6.96 -21.52
CA GLY A 67 1.59 8.09 -20.86
C GLY A 67 2.50 7.68 -19.70
N ASP A 68 2.91 8.69 -18.92
CA ASP A 68 3.86 8.49 -17.82
C ASP A 68 3.22 7.73 -16.66
N VAL A 69 4.02 6.89 -15.98
CA VAL A 69 3.61 6.12 -14.79
C VAL A 69 2.93 6.99 -13.73
N ALA A 70 3.35 8.25 -13.57
CA ALA A 70 2.75 9.18 -12.61
C ALA A 70 1.27 9.47 -12.86
N GLY A 71 0.82 9.39 -14.12
CA GLY A 71 -0.58 9.60 -14.53
C GLY A 71 -1.42 8.32 -14.52
N TRP A 72 -0.82 7.15 -14.28
CA TRP A 72 -1.56 5.89 -14.24
C TRP A 72 -2.47 5.81 -13.00
N PRO A 73 -3.53 4.99 -13.05
CA PRO A 73 -4.31 4.63 -11.87
C PRO A 73 -3.41 4.17 -10.71
N ALA A 74 -3.74 4.59 -9.49
CA ALA A 74 -2.89 4.40 -8.31
C ALA A 74 -2.53 2.92 -8.06
N ILE A 75 -3.47 2.01 -8.32
CA ILE A 75 -3.19 0.58 -8.21
C ILE A 75 -2.10 0.10 -9.18
N PHE A 76 -2.10 0.57 -10.43
CA PHE A 76 -1.06 0.21 -11.40
C PHE A 76 0.28 0.83 -11.05
N ARG A 77 0.28 2.03 -10.45
CA ARG A 77 1.50 2.64 -9.91
C ARG A 77 2.11 1.78 -8.79
N ALA A 78 1.28 1.24 -7.90
CA ALA A 78 1.75 0.34 -6.84
C ALA A 78 2.38 -0.94 -7.42
N TYR A 79 1.72 -1.55 -8.40
CA TYR A 79 2.25 -2.72 -9.11
C TYR A 79 3.55 -2.43 -9.85
N ARG A 80 3.62 -1.31 -10.57
CA ARG A 80 4.82 -0.90 -11.30
C ARG A 80 5.99 -0.64 -10.35
N ALA A 81 5.74 -0.04 -9.19
CA ALA A 81 6.73 0.19 -8.14
C ALA A 81 7.25 -1.13 -7.58
N SER A 82 6.37 -2.08 -7.25
CA SER A 82 6.80 -3.41 -6.81
C SER A 82 7.61 -4.16 -7.88
N LEU A 83 7.21 -4.09 -9.15
CA LEU A 83 7.93 -4.73 -10.26
C LEU A 83 9.33 -4.12 -10.45
N GLU A 84 9.49 -2.80 -10.30
CA GLU A 84 10.81 -2.15 -10.29
C GLU A 84 11.69 -2.72 -9.17
N GLY A 85 11.11 -2.91 -7.98
CA GLY A 85 11.79 -3.58 -6.87
C GLY A 85 12.24 -5.01 -7.20
N LEU A 86 11.41 -5.76 -7.94
CA LEU A 86 11.71 -7.12 -8.39
C LEU A 86 12.82 -7.17 -9.45
N VAL A 87 12.92 -6.18 -10.34
CA VAL A 87 14.08 -6.03 -11.23
C VAL A 87 15.37 -5.97 -10.41
N GLY A 88 15.36 -5.20 -9.31
CA GLY A 88 16.42 -5.19 -8.32
C GLY A 88 16.66 -6.58 -7.69
N LYS A 89 15.61 -7.23 -7.16
CA LYS A 89 15.70 -8.58 -6.56
C LYS A 89 16.46 -9.55 -7.48
N HIS A 90 16.11 -9.56 -8.76
CA HIS A 90 16.64 -10.48 -9.77
C HIS A 90 18.01 -10.10 -10.33
N SER A 91 18.48 -8.85 -10.17
CA SER A 91 19.80 -8.45 -10.67
C SER A 91 20.94 -9.13 -9.89
N HIS A 92 22.02 -9.48 -10.59
CA HIS A 92 23.26 -9.97 -9.98
C HIS A 92 24.22 -8.83 -9.56
N LYS A 93 23.94 -7.58 -9.96
CA LYS A 93 24.82 -6.44 -9.69
C LYS A 93 24.33 -5.64 -8.47
N PRO A 94 25.16 -5.44 -7.43
CA PRO A 94 24.76 -4.68 -6.24
C PRO A 94 24.31 -3.24 -6.51
N TRP A 95 24.94 -2.57 -7.49
CA TRP A 95 24.56 -1.20 -7.86
C TRP A 95 23.16 -1.15 -8.48
N ASP A 96 22.85 -2.05 -9.41
CA ASP A 96 21.52 -2.14 -10.01
C ASP A 96 20.45 -2.42 -8.94
N LYS A 97 20.74 -3.33 -7.99
CA LYS A 97 19.85 -3.57 -6.84
C LYS A 97 19.52 -2.27 -6.10
N TYR A 98 20.55 -1.49 -5.79
CA TYR A 98 20.40 -0.23 -5.06
C TYR A 98 19.55 0.78 -5.84
N VAL A 99 19.87 1.00 -7.13
CA VAL A 99 19.15 1.94 -8.00
C VAL A 99 17.67 1.55 -8.13
N GLN A 100 17.41 0.27 -8.36
CA GLN A 100 16.07 -0.28 -8.54
C GLN A 100 15.23 -0.18 -7.26
N VAL A 101 15.81 -0.47 -6.10
CA VAL A 101 15.14 -0.24 -4.81
C VAL A 101 14.82 1.24 -4.63
N LYS A 102 15.77 2.16 -4.87
CA LYS A 102 15.51 3.60 -4.76
C LYS A 102 14.40 4.08 -5.70
N ALA A 103 14.36 3.57 -6.93
CA ALA A 103 13.31 3.87 -7.89
C ALA A 103 11.94 3.38 -7.42
N ALA A 104 11.84 2.13 -6.94
CA ALA A 104 10.62 1.59 -6.37
C ALA A 104 10.14 2.39 -5.14
N LEU A 105 11.04 2.78 -4.24
CA LEU A 105 10.73 3.62 -3.08
C LEU A 105 10.15 4.99 -3.50
N ALA A 106 10.74 5.61 -4.53
CA ALA A 106 10.26 6.89 -5.05
C ALA A 106 8.85 6.76 -5.66
N GLN A 107 8.56 5.65 -6.35
CA GLN A 107 7.23 5.42 -6.92
C GLN A 107 6.16 5.15 -5.84
N PHE A 108 6.52 4.52 -4.72
CA PHE A 108 5.62 4.31 -3.59
C PHE A 108 5.38 5.55 -2.72
N ALA A 109 6.23 6.57 -2.83
CA ALA A 109 6.15 7.76 -1.98
C ALA A 109 4.78 8.44 -2.08
N GLY A 110 4.09 8.55 -0.94
CA GLY A 110 2.76 9.18 -0.82
C GLY A 110 1.59 8.34 -1.36
N LEU A 111 1.84 7.17 -1.95
CA LEU A 111 0.79 6.41 -2.63
C LEU A 111 -0.22 5.78 -1.65
N VAL A 112 0.26 5.18 -0.56
CA VAL A 112 -0.62 4.64 0.49
C VAL A 112 -1.25 5.76 1.30
N GLU A 113 -0.54 6.87 1.52
CA GLU A 113 -1.07 8.02 2.23
C GLU A 113 -2.23 8.67 1.45
N ALA A 114 -2.16 8.66 0.12
CA ALA A 114 -3.25 9.11 -0.75
C ALA A 114 -4.43 8.12 -0.84
N HIS A 115 -4.19 6.83 -0.57
CA HIS A 115 -5.18 5.76 -0.66
C HIS A 115 -5.16 4.86 0.60
N PRO A 116 -5.45 5.42 1.79
CA PRO A 116 -5.18 4.74 3.05
C PRO A 116 -6.05 3.50 3.28
N GLU A 117 -7.25 3.44 2.69
CA GLU A 117 -8.18 2.31 2.83
C GLU A 117 -7.95 1.20 1.77
N SER A 118 -7.06 1.39 0.79
CA SER A 118 -6.77 0.34 -0.20
C SER A 118 -5.93 -0.78 0.40
N ILE A 119 -6.51 -1.97 0.50
CA ILE A 119 -5.82 -3.16 1.04
C ILE A 119 -4.66 -3.53 0.11
N GLU A 120 -4.87 -3.49 -1.19
CA GLU A 120 -3.91 -3.98 -2.18
C GLU A 120 -2.68 -3.08 -2.29
N ILE A 121 -2.84 -1.75 -2.37
CA ILE A 121 -1.71 -0.81 -2.44
C ILE A 121 -0.86 -0.92 -1.16
N ARG A 122 -1.51 -0.96 0.01
CA ARG A 122 -0.83 -1.10 1.29
C ARG A 122 -0.14 -2.46 1.42
N GLY A 123 -0.80 -3.54 0.97
CA GLY A 123 -0.24 -4.89 0.93
C GLY A 123 1.02 -4.97 0.07
N LEU A 124 0.99 -4.38 -1.12
CA LEU A 124 2.14 -4.29 -2.03
C LEU A 124 3.31 -3.52 -1.40
N ARG A 125 3.04 -2.36 -0.79
CA ARG A 125 4.09 -1.58 -0.12
C ARG A 125 4.67 -2.34 1.07
N PHE A 126 3.82 -2.94 1.90
CA PHE A 126 4.25 -3.73 3.06
C PHE A 126 5.15 -4.90 2.63
N ALA A 127 4.68 -5.74 1.70
CA ALA A 127 5.41 -6.91 1.23
C ALA A 127 6.77 -6.53 0.65
N PHE A 128 6.85 -5.40 -0.06
CA PHE A 128 8.11 -4.86 -0.57
C PHE A 128 9.00 -4.31 0.56
N TYR A 129 8.53 -3.30 1.31
CA TYR A 129 9.35 -2.56 2.30
C TYR A 129 9.84 -3.47 3.43
N TYR A 130 9.08 -4.49 3.80
CA TYR A 130 9.45 -5.40 4.88
C TYR A 130 10.73 -6.20 4.58
N GLN A 131 10.96 -6.50 3.29
CA GLN A 131 12.10 -7.26 2.80
C GLN A 131 13.32 -6.38 2.48
N ILE A 132 13.17 -5.05 2.48
CA ILE A 132 14.24 -4.13 2.14
C ILE A 132 15.28 -4.03 3.27
N PRO A 133 16.59 -4.04 2.97
CA PRO A 133 17.64 -3.85 3.97
C PRO A 133 17.50 -2.56 4.77
N LYS A 134 17.95 -2.59 6.03
CA LYS A 134 17.86 -1.46 6.97
C LYS A 134 18.47 -0.15 6.46
N LEU A 135 19.45 -0.21 5.56
CA LEU A 135 20.11 0.97 4.95
C LEU A 135 19.13 1.95 4.28
N PHE A 136 17.98 1.47 3.80
CA PHE A 136 16.99 2.32 3.14
C PHE A 136 15.98 2.98 4.10
N ASP A 137 16.01 2.64 5.39
CA ASP A 137 15.20 3.25 6.45
C ASP A 137 13.67 3.23 6.22
N VAL A 138 13.16 2.19 5.54
CA VAL A 138 11.71 2.04 5.26
C VAL A 138 10.97 1.06 6.17
N ARG A 139 11.70 0.39 7.07
CA ARG A 139 11.12 -0.60 7.99
C ARG A 139 10.04 0.00 8.90
N PRO A 140 10.17 1.23 9.46
CA PRO A 140 9.10 1.83 10.26
C PRO A 140 7.79 1.98 9.48
N LEU A 141 7.87 2.36 8.19
CA LEU A 141 6.70 2.47 7.31
C LEU A 141 6.04 1.11 7.07
N ALA A 142 6.83 0.06 6.82
CA ALA A 142 6.31 -1.31 6.69
C ALA A 142 5.58 -1.77 7.97
N LEU A 143 6.12 -1.46 9.15
CA LEU A 143 5.49 -1.83 10.41
C LEU A 143 4.18 -1.06 10.66
N ALA A 144 4.12 0.21 10.25
CA ALA A 144 2.90 1.01 10.27
C ALA A 144 1.84 0.45 9.30
N ASP A 145 2.24 0.08 8.09
CA ASP A 145 1.35 -0.54 7.10
C ASP A 145 0.77 -1.85 7.60
N ARG A 146 1.60 -2.73 8.17
CA ARG A 146 1.16 -4.00 8.75
C ARG A 146 0.11 -3.83 9.85
N ALA A 147 0.27 -2.82 10.70
CA ALA A 147 -0.68 -2.53 11.76
C ALA A 147 -2.06 -2.14 11.21
N VAL A 148 -2.08 -1.30 10.17
CA VAL A 148 -3.31 -0.89 9.50
C VAL A 148 -3.89 -2.02 8.64
N LEU A 149 -3.05 -2.80 7.96
CA LEU A 149 -3.48 -3.98 7.21
C LEU A 149 -4.21 -5.00 8.08
N ALA A 150 -3.73 -5.25 9.30
CA ALA A 150 -4.39 -6.19 10.21
C ALA A 150 -5.84 -5.76 10.52
N ASP A 151 -6.09 -4.46 10.66
CA ASP A 151 -7.43 -3.90 10.84
C ASP A 151 -8.26 -3.98 9.55
N LEU A 152 -7.71 -3.52 8.41
CA LEU A 152 -8.40 -3.55 7.12
C LEU A 152 -8.82 -4.96 6.71
N LEU A 153 -7.94 -5.95 6.91
CA LEU A 153 -8.21 -7.36 6.60
C LEU A 153 -9.28 -7.95 7.53
N LEU A 154 -9.35 -7.50 8.78
CA LEU A 154 -10.39 -7.92 9.72
C LEU A 154 -11.76 -7.35 9.35
N ARG A 155 -11.81 -6.08 8.93
CA ARG A 155 -13.05 -5.41 8.49
C ARG A 155 -13.53 -5.91 7.13
N ARG A 156 -12.60 -6.14 6.19
CA ARG A 156 -12.87 -6.58 4.81
C ARG A 156 -13.89 -5.68 4.09
N GLU A 157 -13.70 -4.36 4.24
CA GLU A 157 -14.59 -3.33 3.68
C GLU A 157 -14.13 -2.80 2.31
N ASP A 158 -13.04 -3.33 1.77
CA ASP A 158 -12.57 -3.00 0.41
C ASP A 158 -13.20 -3.98 -0.60
N PRO A 159 -14.20 -3.55 -1.40
CA PRO A 159 -14.90 -4.43 -2.33
C PRO A 159 -14.08 -4.73 -3.59
N THR A 160 -12.91 -4.10 -3.77
CA THR A 160 -12.07 -4.27 -4.95
C THR A 160 -11.09 -5.44 -4.83
N VAL A 161 -10.97 -6.01 -3.63
CA VAL A 161 -10.15 -7.18 -3.32
C VAL A 161 -11.03 -8.38 -2.96
N THR A 162 -10.60 -9.57 -3.37
CA THR A 162 -11.35 -10.81 -3.12
C THR A 162 -11.10 -11.35 -1.72
N ALA A 163 -12.01 -12.20 -1.23
CA ALA A 163 -11.81 -12.97 0.00
C ALA A 163 -10.48 -13.72 0.01
N ALA A 164 -10.18 -14.37 -1.13
CA ALA A 164 -8.97 -15.15 -1.32
C ALA A 164 -7.72 -14.27 -1.19
N TYR A 165 -7.71 -13.09 -1.81
CA TYR A 165 -6.59 -12.14 -1.67
C TYR A 165 -6.39 -11.71 -0.21
N CYS A 166 -7.47 -11.35 0.49
CA CYS A 166 -7.39 -10.99 1.91
C CYS A 166 -6.82 -12.15 2.75
N ARG A 167 -7.24 -13.38 2.47
CA ARG A 167 -6.75 -14.59 3.16
C ARG A 167 -5.26 -14.81 2.91
N GLU A 168 -4.83 -14.80 1.64
CA GLU A 168 -3.44 -14.97 1.25
C GLU A 168 -2.53 -13.89 1.89
N MET A 169 -2.99 -12.63 1.92
CA MET A 169 -2.26 -11.55 2.55
C MET A 169 -2.15 -11.74 4.08
N ALA A 170 -3.24 -12.14 4.74
CA ALA A 170 -3.24 -12.38 6.18
C ALA A 170 -2.33 -13.56 6.56
N GLU A 171 -2.37 -14.65 5.80
CA GLU A 171 -1.46 -15.80 5.95
C GLU A 171 0.00 -15.39 5.75
N TRP A 172 0.28 -14.61 4.70
CA TRP A 172 1.63 -14.14 4.42
C TRP A 172 2.18 -13.28 5.54
N ILE A 173 1.38 -12.34 6.09
CA ILE A 173 1.76 -11.52 7.25
C ILE A 173 2.05 -12.42 8.46
N LEU A 174 1.20 -13.41 8.74
CA LEU A 174 1.37 -14.31 9.89
C LEU A 174 2.66 -15.14 9.83
N GLN A 175 3.07 -15.53 8.63
CA GLN A 175 4.25 -16.36 8.38
C GLN A 175 5.53 -15.53 8.27
N ASN A 176 5.47 -14.37 7.63
CA ASN A 176 6.67 -13.63 7.19
C ASN A 176 6.78 -12.23 7.80
N GLY A 177 5.71 -11.66 8.34
CA GLY A 177 5.62 -10.25 8.73
C GLY A 177 5.87 -9.95 10.21
N ASP A 178 6.22 -10.95 11.01
CA ASP A 178 6.41 -10.87 12.47
C ASP A 178 5.30 -10.05 13.20
N PRO A 179 4.00 -10.39 13.04
CA PRO A 179 2.88 -9.65 13.67
C PRO A 179 3.00 -9.57 15.19
N ARG A 180 2.70 -8.39 15.75
CA ARG A 180 2.55 -8.19 17.20
C ARG A 180 1.37 -9.03 17.71
N PRO A 181 1.31 -9.37 19.00
CA PRO A 181 0.22 -10.21 19.53
C PRO A 181 -1.19 -9.72 19.19
N ALA A 182 -1.43 -8.40 19.25
CA ALA A 182 -2.73 -7.80 18.89
C ALA A 182 -3.05 -7.97 17.39
N GLU A 183 -2.08 -7.68 16.52
CA GLU A 183 -2.21 -7.86 15.06
C GLU A 183 -2.43 -9.33 14.72
N ARG A 184 -1.69 -10.24 15.35
CA ARG A 184 -1.85 -11.69 15.18
C ARG A 184 -3.28 -12.14 15.51
N LYS A 185 -3.87 -11.60 16.58
CA LYS A 185 -5.27 -11.87 16.94
C LYS A 185 -6.23 -11.36 15.87
N GLN A 186 -6.01 -10.15 15.34
CA GLN A 186 -6.84 -9.58 14.27
C GLN A 186 -6.74 -10.41 12.98
N LEU A 187 -5.52 -10.78 12.57
CA LEU A 187 -5.27 -11.59 11.37
C LEU A 187 -5.87 -12.99 11.51
N ALA A 188 -5.73 -13.64 12.67
CA ALA A 188 -6.37 -14.93 12.92
C ALA A 188 -7.91 -14.84 12.88
N ALA A 189 -8.47 -13.76 13.43
CA ALA A 189 -9.90 -13.51 13.34
C ALA A 189 -10.34 -13.26 11.89
N ALA A 190 -9.55 -12.52 11.10
CA ALA A 190 -9.82 -12.30 9.68
C ALA A 190 -9.86 -13.63 8.89
N LEU A 191 -8.93 -14.55 9.16
CA LEU A 191 -8.89 -15.88 8.54
C LEU A 191 -10.05 -16.80 8.95
N ALA A 192 -10.62 -16.60 10.14
CA ALA A 192 -11.75 -17.38 10.63
C ALA A 192 -13.10 -16.89 10.08
N ARG A 193 -13.14 -15.75 9.37
CA ARG A 193 -14.38 -15.23 8.77
C ARG A 193 -14.80 -16.11 7.58
N PRO A 194 -16.09 -16.43 7.46
CA PRO A 194 -16.62 -17.05 6.24
C PRO A 194 -16.51 -16.09 5.05
N ASP A 195 -16.46 -16.66 3.85
CA ASP A 195 -16.28 -15.92 2.59
C ASP A 195 -17.48 -15.03 2.24
#